data_AF-A0A972KD87-F1
#
_entry.id   AF-A0A972KD87-F1
#
_cell.length_a   1.000
_cell.length_b   1.000
_cell.length_c   1.000
_cell.angle_alpha   90.00
_cell.angle_beta   90.00
_cell.angle_gamma   90.00
#
_symmetry.space_group_name_H-M   'P 1'
#
loop_
_entity.id
_entity.type
_entity.pdbx_description
1 polymer ?
#
loop_
_entity_poly.entity_id
_entity_poly.type
_entity_poly.pdbx_seq_one_letter_code
_entity_poly.pdbx_strand_id
1 'polypeptide(L)'
;MHHWLLETSIAQLARWRKAQSDVNLTLCLDVTPSQLEDPGYAAELLRVCQRHSIDPSSIALTIRNDPGIEAMHSQLENIAATGVLVHIVDPTTVLEMVDRHTDEQLSAAEVTALLDETRPQAALVRG
;
A
#
# COMPACT_ATOMS: atom_id res chain seq x y z
N MET A 1 7.67 15.09 6.44
CA MET A 1 6.23 15.41 6.26
C MET A 1 5.36 14.16 5.96
N HIS A 2 5.93 12.95 5.97
CA HIS A 2 5.20 11.68 5.68
C HIS A 2 4.51 11.06 6.92
N HIS A 3 4.87 11.48 8.14
CA HIS A 3 4.37 10.89 9.39
C HIS A 3 2.85 10.91 9.53
N TRP A 4 2.19 12.03 9.22
CA TRP A 4 0.75 12.17 9.40
C TRP A 4 -0.06 11.17 8.55
N LEU A 5 0.35 10.96 7.30
CA LEU A 5 -0.33 10.02 6.40
C LEU A 5 -0.17 8.58 6.88
N LEU A 6 1.05 8.17 7.23
CA LEU A 6 1.31 6.83 7.79
C LEU A 6 0.47 6.60 9.05
N GLU A 7 0.52 7.54 9.99
CA GLU A 7 -0.20 7.46 11.26
C GLU A 7 -1.71 7.36 11.04
N THR A 8 -2.27 8.26 10.23
CA THR A 8 -3.73 8.35 10.01
C THR A 8 -4.25 7.11 9.29
N SER A 9 -3.57 6.64 8.25
CA SER A 9 -4.00 5.50 7.44
C SER A 9 -3.88 4.19 8.22
N ILE A 10 -2.77 3.95 8.93
CA ILE A 10 -2.59 2.74 9.73
C ILE A 10 -3.56 2.73 10.92
N ALA A 11 -3.79 3.87 11.57
CA ALA A 11 -4.80 3.99 12.62
C ALA A 11 -6.22 3.73 12.08
N GLN A 12 -6.50 4.08 10.82
CA GLN A 12 -7.79 3.80 10.18
C GLN A 12 -7.95 2.30 9.89
N LEU A 13 -6.91 1.63 9.38
CA LEU A 13 -6.91 0.18 9.19
C LEU A 13 -7.17 -0.57 10.51
N ALA A 14 -6.52 -0.17 11.61
CA ALA A 14 -6.73 -0.76 12.93
C ALA A 14 -8.18 -0.59 13.41
N ARG A 15 -8.77 0.59 13.17
CA ARG A 15 -10.19 0.85 13.49
C ARG A 15 -11.13 -0.05 12.69
N TRP A 16 -10.88 -0.25 11.39
CA TRP A 16 -11.68 -1.13 10.55
C TRP A 16 -11.59 -2.59 11.00
N ARG A 17 -10.38 -3.11 11.25
CA ARG A 17 -10.18 -4.48 11.76
C ARG A 17 -10.84 -4.72 13.11
N LYS A 18 -10.89 -3.69 13.97
CA LYS A 18 -11.59 -3.78 15.26
C LYS A 18 -13.11 -3.78 15.10
N ALA A 19 -13.64 -3.03 14.13
CA ALA A 19 -15.08 -2.94 13.88
C ALA A 19 -15.65 -4.17 13.16
N GLN A 20 -14.83 -4.85 12.34
CA GLN A 20 -15.22 -6.03 11.58
C GLN A 20 -14.08 -7.06 11.62
N SER A 21 -14.17 -8.02 12.55
CA SER A 21 -13.11 -8.99 12.84
C SER A 21 -12.81 -9.97 11.69
N ASP A 22 -13.73 -10.15 10.75
CA ASP A 22 -13.62 -11.14 9.67
C ASP A 22 -13.09 -10.57 8.34
N VAL A 23 -12.79 -9.26 8.29
CA VAL A 23 -12.31 -8.62 7.05
C VAL A 23 -10.79 -8.50 7.06
N ASN A 24 -10.14 -9.29 6.20
CA ASN A 24 -8.71 -9.21 5.97
C ASN A 24 -8.40 -8.11 4.95
N LEU A 25 -8.31 -6.86 5.42
CA LEU A 25 -7.93 -5.70 4.61
C LEU A 25 -6.42 -5.51 4.55
N THR A 26 -5.91 -5.20 3.36
CA THR A 26 -4.55 -4.70 3.12
C THR A 26 -4.62 -3.21 2.82
N LEU A 27 -3.78 -2.41 3.45
CA LEU A 27 -3.69 -0.96 3.20
C LEU A 27 -2.62 -0.69 2.14
N CYS A 28 -3.03 -0.18 0.97
CA CYS A 28 -2.12 0.32 -0.05
C CYS A 28 -1.85 1.81 0.16
N LEU A 29 -0.57 2.21 0.18
CA LEU A 29 -0.15 3.60 0.32
C LEU A 29 0.71 3.99 -0.88
N ASP A 30 0.34 5.07 -1.54
CA ASP A 30 1.21 5.68 -2.56
C ASP A 30 2.39 6.37 -1.89
N VAL A 31 3.59 6.11 -2.41
CA VAL A 31 4.84 6.68 -1.91
C VAL A 31 5.57 7.33 -3.07
N THR A 32 5.98 8.59 -2.86
CA THR A 32 6.81 9.30 -3.83
C THR A 32 8.29 8.91 -3.65
N PRO A 33 9.11 8.99 -4.70
CA PRO A 33 10.55 8.73 -4.60
C PRO A 33 11.23 9.56 -3.51
N SER A 34 10.89 10.85 -3.40
CA SER A 34 11.42 11.73 -2.35
C SER A 34 11.09 11.30 -0.91
N GLN A 35 10.03 10.52 -0.69
CA GLN A 35 9.73 9.97 0.64
C GLN A 35 10.62 8.76 0.96
N LEU A 36 11.00 7.99 -0.05
CA LEU A 36 11.89 6.85 0.10
C LEU A 36 13.34 7.30 0.27
N GLU A 37 13.74 8.46 -0.27
CA GLU A 37 15.06 9.06 0.00
C GLU A 37 15.31 9.32 1.49
N ASP A 38 14.27 9.39 2.33
CA ASP A 38 14.40 9.51 3.77
C ASP A 38 14.83 8.17 4.40
N PRO A 39 16.07 8.06 4.94
CA PRO A 39 16.55 6.82 5.56
C PRO A 39 15.73 6.42 6.80
N GLY A 40 14.98 7.34 7.40
CA GLY A 40 14.10 7.08 8.54
C GLY A 40 12.74 6.49 8.18
N TYR A 41 12.37 6.45 6.89
CA TYR A 41 11.03 6.05 6.44
C TYR A 41 10.63 4.65 6.91
N ALA A 42 11.50 3.65 6.69
CA ALA A 42 11.22 2.26 7.07
C ALA A 42 11.04 2.09 8.59
N ALA A 43 11.90 2.76 9.37
CA ALA A 43 11.83 2.73 10.83
C ALA A 43 10.54 3.40 11.34
N GLU A 44 10.14 4.51 10.71
CA GLU A 44 8.91 5.20 11.04
C GLU A 44 7.67 4.37 10.72
N LEU A 45 7.63 3.74 9.54
CA LEU A 45 6.56 2.83 9.14
C LEU A 45 6.36 1.70 10.15
N LEU A 46 7.46 1.03 10.54
CA LEU A 46 7.44 -0.01 11.57
C LEU A 46 6.94 0.51 12.92
N ARG A 47 7.40 1.69 13.34
CA ARG A 47 7.00 2.30 14.61
C ARG A 47 5.49 2.58 14.64
N VAL A 48 4.91 3.01 13.53
CA VAL A 48 3.47 3.25 13.40
C VAL A 48 2.69 1.93 13.38
N CYS A 49 3.14 0.93 12.61
CA CYS A 49 2.55 -0.42 12.62
C CYS A 49 2.49 -1.01 14.03
N GLN A 50 3.61 -0.94 14.78
CA GLN A 50 3.70 -1.40 16.16
C GLN A 50 2.72 -0.66 17.08
N ARG A 51 2.65 0.68 16.98
CA ARG A 51 1.74 1.49 17.79
C ARG A 51 0.28 1.07 17.65
N HIS A 52 -0.14 0.72 16.43
CA HIS A 52 -1.52 0.36 16.11
C HIS A 52 -1.77 -1.16 16.07
N SER A 53 -0.78 -1.97 16.46
CA SER A 53 -0.85 -3.44 16.45
C SER A 53 -1.23 -4.00 15.06
N ILE A 54 -0.67 -3.42 14.00
CA ILE A 54 -0.85 -3.89 12.62
C ILE A 54 0.39 -4.69 12.20
N ASP A 55 0.18 -5.88 11.67
CA ASP A 55 1.22 -6.65 11.00
C ASP A 55 1.71 -5.89 9.76
N PRO A 56 3.01 -5.59 9.61
CA PRO A 56 3.57 -4.95 8.43
C PRO A 56 3.20 -5.63 7.10
N SER A 57 2.97 -6.94 7.10
CA SER A 57 2.51 -7.70 5.92
C SER A 57 1.12 -7.29 5.41
N SER A 58 0.38 -6.53 6.22
CA SER A 58 -0.90 -5.92 5.88
C SER A 58 -0.79 -4.57 5.19
N ILE A 59 0.42 -4.08 4.95
CA ILE A 59 0.69 -2.82 4.28
C ILE A 59 1.34 -3.11 2.93
N ALA A 60 0.88 -2.42 1.89
CA ALA A 60 1.52 -2.39 0.59
C ALA A 60 1.91 -0.94 0.25
N LEU A 61 3.15 -0.73 -0.17
CA LEU A 61 3.60 0.55 -0.70
C LEU A 61 3.56 0.47 -2.22
N THR A 62 2.82 1.40 -2.83
CA THR A 62 2.79 1.60 -4.27
C THR A 62 3.77 2.70 -4.61
N ILE A 63 4.80 2.36 -5.37
CA ILE A 63 5.85 3.28 -5.77
C ILE A 63 5.77 3.43 -7.28
N ARG A 64 5.73 4.68 -7.74
CA ARG A 64 5.77 4.96 -9.18
C ARG A 64 7.11 4.49 -9.75
N ASN A 65 7.06 3.73 -10.84
CA ASN A 65 8.25 3.42 -11.61
C ASN A 65 8.76 4.70 -12.29
N ASP A 66 9.99 5.09 -11.97
CA ASP A 66 10.70 6.16 -12.62
C ASP A 66 12.19 5.83 -12.72
N PRO A 67 12.95 6.51 -13.60
CA PRO A 67 14.36 6.18 -13.83
C PRO A 67 15.26 6.26 -12.59
N GLY A 68 14.84 6.96 -11.53
CA GLY A 68 15.59 7.09 -10.27
C GLY A 68 15.41 5.90 -9.33
N ILE A 69 14.43 5.02 -9.56
CA ILE A 69 14.11 3.93 -8.63
C ILE A 69 15.25 2.91 -8.48
N GLU A 70 16.05 2.72 -9.52
CA GLU A 70 17.23 1.84 -9.47
C GLU A 70 18.25 2.31 -8.42
N ALA A 71 18.42 3.62 -8.27
CA ALA A 71 19.33 4.20 -7.28
C ALA A 71 18.85 3.99 -5.84
N MET A 72 17.60 3.57 -5.66
CA MET A 72 16.92 3.44 -4.37
C MET A 72 16.82 1.98 -3.93
N HIS A 73 17.48 1.06 -4.64
CA HIS A 73 17.43 -0.38 -4.41
C HIS A 73 17.63 -0.77 -2.93
N SER A 74 18.70 -0.29 -2.29
CA SER A 74 19.00 -0.61 -0.89
C SER A 74 17.92 -0.13 0.08
N GLN A 75 17.23 0.97 -0.25
CA GLN A 75 16.13 1.43 0.57
C GLN A 75 14.87 0.58 0.37
N LEU A 76 14.60 0.15 -0.85
CA LEU A 76 13.49 -0.78 -1.13
C LEU A 76 13.73 -2.12 -0.41
N GLU A 77 14.97 -2.61 -0.38
CA GLU A 77 15.34 -3.79 0.40
C GLU A 77 15.12 -3.59 1.91
N ASN A 78 15.54 -2.44 2.45
CA ASN A 78 15.32 -2.11 3.87
C ASN A 78 13.82 -2.08 4.22
N ILE A 79 13.01 -1.53 3.33
CA ILE A 79 11.55 -1.48 3.49
C ILE A 79 10.96 -2.89 3.36
N ALA A 80 11.32 -3.67 2.36
CA ALA A 80 10.84 -5.03 2.18
C ALA A 80 11.20 -5.94 3.37
N ALA A 81 12.39 -5.75 3.95
CA ALA A 81 12.83 -6.46 5.15
C ALA A 81 11.98 -6.18 6.39
N THR A 82 11.16 -5.11 6.39
CA THR A 82 10.20 -4.84 7.47
C THR A 82 8.97 -5.75 7.41
N GLY A 83 8.80 -6.51 6.33
CA GLY A 83 7.63 -7.35 6.07
C GLY A 83 6.53 -6.66 5.25
N VAL A 84 6.72 -5.39 4.90
CA VAL A 84 5.79 -4.61 4.05
C VAL A 84 5.89 -5.05 2.59
N LEU A 85 4.75 -5.14 1.92
CA LEU A 85 4.68 -5.43 0.49
C LEU A 85 5.09 -4.19 -0.31
N VAL A 86 5.89 -4.36 -1.35
CA VAL A 86 6.34 -3.27 -2.21
C VAL A 86 5.90 -3.54 -3.64
N HIS A 87 5.13 -2.63 -4.22
CA HIS A 87 4.67 -2.68 -5.60
C HIS A 87 5.30 -1.52 -6.37
N ILE A 88 6.05 -1.83 -7.42
CA ILE A 88 6.54 -0.84 -8.38
C ILE A 88 5.54 -0.80 -9.53
N VAL A 89 4.96 0.37 -9.80
CA VAL A 89 3.86 0.53 -10.76
C VAL A 89 4.21 1.57 -11.81
N ASP A 90 4.09 1.21 -13.08
CA ASP A 90 4.28 2.15 -14.18
C ASP A 90 3.17 3.23 -14.18
N PRO A 91 3.51 4.49 -14.51
CA PRO A 91 2.53 5.59 -14.50
C PRO A 91 1.36 5.38 -15.47
N THR A 92 1.52 4.57 -16.51
CA THR A 92 0.45 4.17 -17.43
C THR A 92 -0.52 3.15 -16.82
N THR A 93 -0.08 2.32 -15.89
CA THR A 93 -0.91 1.26 -15.27
C THR A 93 -1.95 1.83 -14.30
N VAL A 94 -1.64 2.94 -13.60
CA VAL A 94 -2.58 3.59 -12.67
C VAL A 94 -3.69 4.31 -13.44
N LEU A 95 -3.35 4.96 -14.56
CA LEU A 95 -4.35 5.58 -15.44
C LEU A 95 -5.26 4.51 -16.05
N GLU A 96 -4.77 3.36 -16.52
CA GLU A 96 -5.65 2.31 -17.05
C GLU A 96 -6.58 1.64 -16.00
N MET A 97 -6.25 1.75 -14.72
CA MET A 97 -7.14 1.33 -13.62
C MET A 97 -8.23 2.37 -13.32
N VAL A 98 -7.91 3.67 -13.41
CA VAL A 98 -8.83 4.78 -13.17
C VAL A 98 -9.68 5.10 -14.41
N ASP A 99 -9.10 5.09 -15.60
CA ASP A 99 -9.68 5.48 -16.89
C ASP A 99 -10.69 4.45 -17.43
N ARG A 100 -10.65 3.20 -16.94
CA ARG A 100 -11.76 2.25 -17.13
C ARG A 100 -13.03 2.63 -16.35
N HIS A 101 -12.97 3.61 -15.44
CA HIS A 101 -14.07 3.96 -14.54
C HIS A 101 -14.29 5.47 -14.35
N THR A 102 -13.61 6.34 -15.10
CA THR A 102 -13.84 7.79 -15.05
C THR A 102 -14.73 8.29 -16.16
N ASP A 103 -15.99 7.83 -16.16
CA ASP A 103 -17.08 8.70 -16.65
C ASP A 103 -18.41 8.57 -15.88
N GLU A 104 -18.49 7.72 -14.84
CA GLU A 104 -19.64 7.70 -13.93
C GLU A 104 -19.16 7.63 -12.47
N GLN A 105 -19.76 8.47 -11.61
CA GLN A 105 -19.57 8.35 -10.16
C GLN A 105 -20.08 6.99 -9.72
N LEU A 106 -19.18 6.05 -9.48
CA LEU A 106 -19.52 4.72 -8.98
C LEU A 106 -20.17 4.83 -7.60
N SER A 107 -21.35 4.23 -7.47
CA SER A 107 -22.02 4.06 -6.19
C SER A 107 -21.22 3.11 -5.28
N ALA A 108 -21.47 3.17 -3.97
CA ALA A 108 -20.80 2.29 -3.01
C ALA A 108 -20.98 0.80 -3.30
N ALA A 109 -22.07 0.41 -3.98
CA ALA A 109 -22.31 -0.97 -4.41
C ALA A 109 -21.40 -1.40 -5.56
N GLU A 110 -21.09 -0.50 -6.49
CA GLU A 110 -20.23 -0.78 -7.64
C GLU A 110 -18.75 -0.80 -7.23
N VAL A 111 -18.34 0.07 -6.31
CA VAL A 111 -17.02 -0.02 -5.66
C VAL A 111 -16.87 -1.37 -4.95
N THR A 112 -17.92 -1.86 -4.30
CA THR A 112 -17.91 -3.18 -3.63
C THR A 112 -17.77 -4.33 -4.63
N ALA A 113 -18.44 -4.27 -5.79
CA ALA A 113 -18.31 -5.27 -6.85
C ALA A 113 -16.90 -5.27 -7.49
N LEU A 114 -16.32 -4.08 -7.72
CA LEU A 114 -14.98 -3.96 -8.30
C LEU A 114 -13.87 -4.52 -7.39
N LEU A 115 -14.02 -4.33 -6.08
CA LEU A 115 -13.12 -4.90 -5.08
C LEU A 115 -13.23 -6.43 -5.00
N ASP A 116 -14.38 -7.01 -5.37
CA ASP A 116 -14.58 -8.46 -5.42
C ASP A 116 -13.95 -9.06 -6.70
N GLU A 117 -13.99 -8.34 -7.82
CA GLU A 117 -13.37 -8.73 -9.10
C GLU A 117 -11.84 -8.58 -9.12
N THR A 118 -11.30 -7.64 -8.33
CA THR A 118 -9.84 -7.40 -8.21
C THR A 118 -9.17 -8.25 -7.14
N ARG A 119 -9.90 -9.19 -6.52
CA ARG A 119 -9.32 -10.17 -5.59
C ARG A 119 -8.21 -10.95 -6.30
N PRO A 120 -6.94 -10.86 -5.86
CA PRO A 120 -5.87 -11.55 -6.53
C PRO A 120 -6.12 -13.06 -6.52
N GLN A 121 -6.11 -13.69 -7.70
CA GLN A 121 -5.90 -15.14 -7.77
C GLN A 121 -4.49 -15.38 -7.20
N ALA A 122 -4.43 -15.80 -5.95
CA ALA A 122 -3.17 -16.10 -5.27
C ALA A 122 -2.45 -17.24 -6.01
N ALA A 123 -1.52 -16.87 -6.88
CA ALA A 123 -0.47 -17.79 -7.33
C ALA A 123 0.52 -17.92 -6.15
N LEU A 124 0.30 -18.93 -5.31
CA LEU A 124 1.33 -19.41 -4.38
C LEU A 124 2.52 -19.92 -5.20
N VAL A 125 3.62 -19.16 -5.23
CA VAL A 125 4.92 -19.73 -5.57
C VAL A 125 5.48 -20.36 -4.29
N ARG A 126 5.39 -21.69 -4.19
CA ARG A 126 6.18 -22.47 -3.22
C ARG A 126 7.55 -22.74 -3.83
N GLY A 127 8.60 -22.27 -3.17
CA GLY A 127 10.00 -22.63 -3.36
C GLY A 127 10.65 -22.76 -2.01
#